data_AF-A0A367IJB7-F1
#
_entry.id   AF-A0A367IJB7-F1
#
_cell.length_a   1.000
_cell.length_b   1.000
_cell.length_c   1.000
_cell.angle_alpha   90.00
_cell.angle_beta   90.00
_cell.angle_gamma   90.00
#
_symmetry.space_group_name_H-M   'P 1'
#
loop_
_entity.id
_entity.type
_entity.pdbx_description
1 polymer ?
#
loop_
_entity_poly.entity_id
_entity_poly.type
_entity_poly.pdbx_seq_one_letter_code
_entity_poly.pdbx_strand_id
1 'polypeptide(L)'
;QLDDLPDLVLERDQAVSKLETAVTKAILATYKYHSKQGDLDKAEQGDKSTIPEKLRPTHRESKLPIPLPCVGHKVDSIQFYHERIQELNKNIQEKQKEAPNLGQCNSAFIEFYNQIAAHMAAQSLIHEESMQMAPRNIAIAPSDVIWENMNIKSFERLVRRFLSILITSAIIIFWAVPVVFVQAIANLEKLSKILPFLDGINYLGTTVVGIIQGILPAVALSILISLVPVVFTFLSKNEGIPQHSFVELSFIDVVLVSTISGGFFSMINELKNLIQNPIGIINVLSENLPQASTFFITFVMLQSTNQSGQAIAQLVPYILSYVKPIFATTPRDIYNQKNTCPDVNL
;
A
#
# COMPACT_ATOMS: atom_id res chain seq x y z
N GLN A 1 20.82 -9.06 -15.16
CA GLN A 1 19.82 -8.69 -14.12
C GLN A 1 20.53 -7.71 -13.22
N LEU A 2 19.88 -6.64 -12.75
CA LEU A 2 20.55 -5.61 -11.92
C LEU A 2 20.87 -6.11 -10.48
N ASP A 3 20.75 -7.41 -10.22
CA ASP A 3 20.94 -8.10 -8.94
C ASP A 3 20.49 -7.22 -7.76
N ASP A 4 21.36 -6.95 -6.80
CA ASP A 4 21.05 -6.14 -5.61
C ASP A 4 21.32 -4.63 -5.80
N LEU A 5 21.61 -4.16 -7.02
CA LEU A 5 21.94 -2.74 -7.24
C LEU A 5 20.78 -1.80 -6.83
N PRO A 6 19.50 -2.07 -7.17
CA PRO A 6 18.39 -1.25 -6.72
C PRO A 6 18.27 -1.21 -5.19
N ASP A 7 18.46 -2.35 -4.53
CA ASP A 7 18.38 -2.47 -3.08
C ASP A 7 19.50 -1.67 -2.39
N LEU A 8 20.71 -1.67 -2.95
CA LEU A 8 21.82 -0.86 -2.45
C LEU A 8 21.57 0.64 -2.63
N VAL A 9 20.95 1.05 -3.74
CA VAL A 9 20.56 2.46 -3.95
C VAL A 9 19.47 2.87 -2.96
N LEU A 10 18.47 2.01 -2.72
CA LEU A 10 17.43 2.24 -1.71
C LEU A 10 18.03 2.33 -0.30
N GLU A 11 18.95 1.44 0.05
CA GLU A 11 19.65 1.48 1.34
C GLU A 11 20.44 2.79 1.49
N ARG A 12 21.15 3.21 0.43
CA ARG A 12 21.91 4.46 0.41
C ARG A 12 21.00 5.66 0.60
N ASP A 13 19.84 5.70 -0.05
CA ASP A 13 18.88 6.81 0.10
C ASP A 13 18.24 6.85 1.48
N GLN A 14 17.95 5.68 2.07
CA GLN A 14 17.54 5.59 3.47
C GLN A 14 18.63 6.07 4.44
N ALA A 15 19.90 5.72 4.18
CA ALA A 15 21.03 6.16 4.99
C ALA A 15 21.21 7.69 4.90
N VAL A 16 21.04 8.28 3.71
CA VAL A 16 21.07 9.74 3.52
C VAL A 16 19.95 10.42 4.32
N SER A 17 18.71 9.93 4.25
CA SER A 17 17.59 10.49 5.02
C SER A 17 17.83 10.42 6.55
N LYS A 18 18.42 9.31 7.03
CA LYS A 18 18.80 9.16 8.43
C LYS A 18 19.96 10.07 8.83
N LEU A 19 20.94 10.28 7.95
CA LEU A 19 22.03 11.23 8.16
C LEU A 19 21.50 12.65 8.26
N GLU A 20 20.64 13.07 7.33
CA GLU A 20 20.00 14.39 7.35
C GLU A 20 19.29 14.62 8.69
N THR A 21 18.50 13.63 9.13
CA THR A 21 17.82 13.66 10.43
C THR A 21 18.80 13.82 11.60
N ALA A 22 19.91 13.08 11.60
CA ALA A 22 20.92 13.15 12.64
C ALA A 22 21.62 14.51 12.67
N VAL A 23 21.99 15.04 11.51
CA VAL A 23 22.62 16.36 11.37
C VAL A 23 21.67 17.47 11.81
N THR A 24 20.42 17.45 11.38
CA THR A 24 19.44 18.48 11.80
C THR A 24 19.19 18.42 13.31
N LYS A 25 19.08 17.22 13.91
CA LYS A 25 18.99 17.09 15.37
C LYS A 25 20.20 17.64 16.10
N ALA A 26 21.41 17.41 15.58
CA ALA A 26 22.63 17.97 16.14
C ALA A 26 22.62 19.50 16.06
N ILE A 27 22.28 20.09 14.90
CA ILE A 27 22.20 21.55 14.71
C ILE A 27 21.15 22.17 15.65
N LEU A 28 19.97 21.56 15.78
CA LEU A 28 18.94 22.05 16.69
C LEU A 28 19.39 21.96 18.16
N ALA A 29 20.12 20.91 18.53
CA ALA A 29 20.67 20.76 19.87
C ALA A 29 21.77 21.78 20.17
N THR A 30 22.67 22.07 19.22
CA THR A 30 23.71 23.09 19.38
C THR A 30 23.12 24.49 19.45
N TYR A 31 22.15 24.81 18.59
CA TYR A 31 21.44 26.09 18.66
C TYR A 31 20.78 26.29 20.02
N LYS A 32 20.07 25.28 20.54
CA LYS A 32 19.46 25.33 21.89
C LYS A 32 20.50 25.48 23.01
N TYR A 33 21.68 24.89 22.85
CA TYR A 33 22.77 25.02 23.82
C TYR A 33 23.34 26.44 23.84
N HIS A 34 23.65 27.01 22.68
CA HIS A 34 24.21 28.35 22.55
C HIS A 34 23.19 29.45 22.89
N SER A 35 21.91 29.27 22.51
CA SER A 35 20.81 30.16 22.92
C SER A 35 20.67 30.24 24.45
N LYS A 36 20.85 29.13 25.17
CA LYS A 36 20.84 29.13 26.64
C LYS A 36 22.07 29.79 27.26
N GLN A 37 23.18 29.90 26.54
CA GLN A 37 24.41 30.53 27.00
C GLN A 37 24.51 32.02 26.64
N GLY A 38 23.58 32.55 25.83
CA GLY A 38 23.58 33.95 25.39
C GLY A 38 24.55 34.26 24.24
N ASP A 39 25.22 33.25 23.67
CA ASP A 39 26.21 33.37 22.59
C ASP A 39 25.59 32.96 21.24
N LEU A 40 24.64 33.75 20.73
CA LEU A 40 23.94 33.46 19.46
C LEU A 40 24.86 33.63 18.24
N ASP A 41 25.80 34.57 18.27
CA ASP A 41 26.70 34.90 17.16
C ASP A 41 27.62 33.71 16.78
N LYS A 42 27.95 32.84 17.74
CA LYS A 42 28.76 31.62 17.49
C LYS A 42 27.97 30.51 16.81
N ALA A 43 26.65 30.48 16.96
CA ALA A 43 25.80 29.47 16.31
C ALA A 43 25.60 29.75 14.82
N GLU A 44 25.69 31.02 14.40
CA GLU A 44 25.47 31.46 13.00
C GLU A 44 26.73 31.34 12.13
N GLN A 45 27.92 31.31 12.71
CA GLN A 45 29.19 31.33 11.96
C GLN A 45 29.59 30.01 11.28
N GLY A 46 28.80 28.94 11.40
CA GLY A 46 28.81 27.83 10.42
C GLY A 46 30.11 27.02 10.25
N ASP A 47 31.12 27.18 11.11
CA ASP A 47 32.36 26.42 10.97
C ASP A 47 32.16 24.96 11.40
N LYS A 48 32.76 24.02 10.65
CA LYS A 48 32.63 22.55 10.86
C LYS A 48 33.07 22.08 12.26
N SER A 49 33.77 22.91 13.03
CA SER A 49 34.21 22.69 14.41
C SER A 49 33.14 23.00 15.48
N THR A 50 31.96 23.50 15.08
CA THR A 50 30.99 24.12 16.01
C THR A 50 29.96 23.16 16.60
N ILE A 51 30.02 21.85 16.30
CA ILE A 51 29.13 20.85 16.94
C ILE A 51 29.87 20.12 18.06
N PRO A 52 29.58 20.42 19.35
CA PRO A 52 30.17 19.70 20.47
C PRO A 52 29.88 18.20 20.38
N GLU A 53 30.91 17.37 20.49
CA GLU A 53 30.79 15.90 20.41
C GLU A 53 29.76 15.33 21.37
N LYS A 54 29.59 15.96 22.55
CA LYS A 54 28.61 15.57 23.56
C LYS A 54 27.15 15.76 23.12
N LEU A 55 26.87 16.63 22.16
CA LEU A 55 25.53 16.94 21.66
C LEU A 55 25.16 16.14 20.40
N ARG A 56 26.09 15.33 19.87
CA ARG A 56 25.84 14.53 18.68
C ARG A 56 24.90 13.36 19.00
N PRO A 57 23.91 13.09 18.13
CA PRO A 57 23.01 11.98 18.33
C PRO A 57 23.77 10.66 18.20
N THR A 58 23.50 9.74 19.13
CA THR A 58 24.08 8.40 19.12
C THR A 58 22.96 7.38 18.96
N HIS A 59 23.24 6.31 18.24
CA HIS A 59 22.34 5.16 18.14
C HIS A 59 23.10 3.88 18.49
N ARG A 60 22.36 2.79 18.68
CA ARG A 60 22.95 1.47 18.89
C ARG A 60 22.80 0.66 17.63
N GLU A 61 23.91 0.15 17.13
CA GLU A 61 23.90 -0.81 16.04
C GLU A 61 23.66 -2.21 16.57
N SER A 62 22.69 -2.90 15.98
CA SER A 62 22.43 -4.30 16.21
C SER A 62 22.40 -5.03 14.87
N LYS A 63 23.06 -6.20 14.80
CA LYS A 63 22.96 -7.10 13.65
C LYS A 63 21.61 -7.84 13.58
N LEU A 64 20.75 -7.66 14.59
CA LEU A 64 19.42 -8.26 14.61
C LEU A 64 18.44 -7.41 13.79
N PRO A 65 17.50 -8.04 13.05
CA PRO A 65 16.52 -7.34 12.21
C PRO A 65 15.54 -6.47 13.01
N ILE A 66 15.46 -6.66 14.33
CA ILE A 66 14.63 -5.85 15.23
C ILE A 66 15.57 -5.07 16.15
N PRO A 67 15.57 -3.72 16.10
CA PRO A 67 16.42 -2.90 16.95
C PRO A 67 15.88 -2.94 18.39
N LEU A 68 16.45 -3.82 19.21
CA LEU A 68 16.16 -3.87 20.64
C LEU A 68 16.82 -2.65 21.33
N PRO A 69 16.10 -1.89 22.18
CA PRO A 69 16.58 -0.62 22.76
C PRO A 69 17.91 -0.71 23.55
N CYS A 70 18.30 -1.92 23.97
CA CYS A 70 19.41 -2.14 24.90
C CYS A 70 20.54 -3.02 24.35
N VAL A 71 20.42 -3.54 23.11
CA VAL A 71 21.39 -4.49 22.54
C VAL A 71 22.12 -3.81 21.39
N GLY A 72 23.46 -3.70 21.48
CA GLY A 72 24.28 -3.12 20.42
C GLY A 72 25.35 -2.14 20.90
N HIS A 73 26.33 -1.89 20.03
CA HIS A 73 27.40 -0.92 20.28
C HIS A 73 26.89 0.50 20.03
N LYS A 74 27.19 1.42 20.97
CA LYS A 74 26.79 2.82 20.86
C LYS A 74 27.78 3.55 19.94
N VAL A 75 27.27 4.07 18.83
CA VAL A 75 28.05 4.77 17.82
C VAL A 75 27.51 6.18 17.60
N ASP A 76 28.38 7.09 17.12
CA ASP A 76 27.96 8.40 16.63
C ASP A 76 27.20 8.20 15.31
N SER A 77 25.92 8.59 15.29
CA SER A 77 25.06 8.41 14.12
C SER A 77 25.58 9.18 12.91
N ILE A 78 26.18 10.36 13.10
CA ILE A 78 26.65 11.18 11.96
C ILE A 78 27.83 10.50 11.29
N GLN A 79 28.84 10.11 12.08
CA GLN A 79 30.03 9.44 11.56
C GLN A 79 29.68 8.10 10.91
N PHE A 80 28.83 7.31 11.58
CA PHE A 80 28.39 6.01 11.06
C PHE A 80 27.69 6.13 9.69
N TYR A 81 26.67 6.98 9.56
CA TYR A 81 25.99 7.13 8.27
C TYR A 81 26.90 7.75 7.22
N HIS A 82 27.83 8.61 7.60
CA HIS A 82 28.80 9.17 6.65
C HIS A 82 29.70 8.08 6.07
N GLU A 83 30.29 7.23 6.91
CA GLU A 83 31.10 6.09 6.50
C GLU A 83 30.28 5.07 5.68
N ARG A 84 29.06 4.75 6.14
CA ARG A 84 28.15 3.84 5.44
C ARG A 84 27.79 4.34 4.04
N ILE A 85 27.53 5.64 3.88
CA ILE A 85 27.25 6.22 2.56
C ILE A 85 28.49 6.16 1.66
N GLN A 86 29.70 6.39 2.19
CA GLN A 86 30.93 6.25 1.43
C GLN A 86 31.14 4.81 0.94
N GLU A 87 30.94 3.83 1.83
CA GLU A 87 31.00 2.40 1.51
C GLU A 87 29.96 2.03 0.44
N LEU A 88 28.70 2.42 0.63
CA LEU A 88 27.62 2.16 -0.31
C LEU A 88 27.88 2.82 -1.67
N ASN A 89 28.35 4.06 -1.71
CA ASN A 89 28.69 4.74 -2.97
C ASN A 89 29.82 3.99 -3.72
N LYS A 90 30.82 3.50 -3.00
CA LYS A 90 31.91 2.71 -3.60
C LYS A 90 31.38 1.40 -4.18
N ASN A 91 30.57 0.67 -3.41
CA ASN A 91 29.96 -0.59 -3.85
C ASN A 91 29.03 -0.38 -5.06
N ILE A 92 28.24 0.69 -5.05
CA ILE A 92 27.36 1.07 -6.17
C ILE A 92 28.20 1.38 -7.42
N GLN A 93 29.29 2.14 -7.28
CA GLN A 93 30.19 2.46 -8.41
C GLN A 93 30.88 1.21 -8.97
N GLU A 94 31.31 0.29 -8.12
CA GLU A 94 31.91 -0.98 -8.54
C GLU A 94 30.88 -1.83 -9.31
N LYS A 95 29.67 -2.03 -8.76
CA LYS A 95 28.60 -2.75 -9.46
C LYS A 95 28.14 -2.05 -10.75
N GLN A 96 28.15 -0.71 -10.79
CA GLN A 96 27.86 0.04 -12.02
C GLN A 96 28.91 -0.16 -13.11
N LYS A 97 30.18 -0.37 -12.76
CA LYS A 97 31.23 -0.72 -13.73
C LYS A 97 31.07 -2.15 -14.26
N GLU A 98 30.47 -3.03 -13.48
CA GLU A 98 30.11 -4.40 -13.87
C GLU A 98 28.82 -4.46 -14.70
N ALA A 99 28.03 -3.37 -14.75
CA ALA A 99 26.79 -3.28 -15.50
C ALA A 99 26.84 -3.79 -16.96
N PRO A 100 27.86 -3.49 -17.79
CA PRO A 100 27.94 -4.02 -19.15
C PRO A 100 28.09 -5.55 -19.22
N ASN A 101 28.56 -6.20 -18.14
CA ASN A 101 28.72 -7.65 -18.06
C ASN A 101 27.47 -8.34 -17.50
N LEU A 102 26.47 -7.60 -17.03
CA LEU A 102 25.24 -8.17 -16.50
C LEU A 102 24.37 -8.71 -17.64
N GLY A 103 23.71 -9.84 -17.39
CA GLY A 103 22.75 -10.41 -18.34
C GLY A 103 21.66 -9.41 -18.70
N GLN A 104 21.36 -9.27 -19.99
CA GLN A 104 20.30 -8.40 -20.49
C GLN A 104 18.93 -8.90 -20.01
N CYS A 105 18.02 -7.96 -19.73
CA CYS A 105 16.63 -8.29 -19.42
C CYS A 105 15.87 -8.68 -20.69
N ASN A 106 14.84 -9.51 -20.55
CA ASN A 106 13.96 -9.91 -21.67
C ASN A 106 12.96 -8.82 -22.12
N SER A 107 13.26 -7.55 -21.83
CA SER A 107 12.41 -6.39 -22.11
C SER A 107 13.23 -5.23 -22.62
N ALA A 108 12.65 -4.44 -23.51
CA ALA A 108 13.27 -3.25 -24.07
C ALA A 108 12.26 -2.09 -24.13
N PHE A 109 12.76 -0.86 -23.99
CA PHE A 109 12.01 0.34 -24.27
C PHE A 109 12.32 0.79 -25.69
N ILE A 110 11.29 1.05 -26.48
CA ILE A 110 11.42 1.47 -27.88
C ILE A 110 10.74 2.83 -28.01
N GLU A 111 11.50 3.81 -28.43
CA GLU A 111 11.01 5.16 -28.69
C GLU A 111 10.76 5.36 -30.19
N PHE A 112 9.65 6.00 -30.53
CA PHE A 112 9.28 6.34 -31.90
C PHE A 112 9.18 7.85 -32.04
N TYR A 113 9.61 8.38 -33.19
CA TYR A 113 9.50 9.81 -33.48
C TYR A 113 8.04 10.32 -33.48
N ASN A 114 7.10 9.48 -33.95
CA ASN A 114 5.68 9.80 -34.02
C ASN A 114 4.86 8.90 -33.10
N GLN A 115 3.92 9.48 -32.34
CA GLN A 115 3.01 8.73 -31.47
C GLN A 115 2.17 7.70 -32.23
N ILE A 116 1.71 8.03 -33.45
CA ILE A 116 0.93 7.12 -34.30
C ILE A 116 1.75 5.86 -34.62
N ALA A 117 3.06 6.00 -34.88
CA ALA A 117 3.94 4.86 -35.15
C ALA A 117 4.07 3.94 -33.93
N ALA A 118 4.15 4.49 -32.72
CA ALA A 118 4.17 3.70 -31.49
C ALA A 118 2.87 2.90 -31.30
N HIS A 119 1.71 3.52 -31.55
CA HIS A 119 0.43 2.80 -31.47
C HIS A 119 0.30 1.71 -32.54
N MET A 120 0.70 1.99 -33.78
CA MET A 120 0.70 0.98 -34.85
C MET A 120 1.62 -0.19 -34.50
N ALA A 121 2.84 0.07 -34.01
CA ALA A 121 3.80 -0.97 -33.65
C ALA A 121 3.28 -1.87 -32.52
N ALA A 122 2.65 -1.28 -31.49
CA ALA A 122 2.12 -2.03 -30.36
C ALA A 122 0.89 -2.88 -30.69
N GLN A 123 0.10 -2.49 -31.70
CA GLN A 123 -1.06 -3.25 -32.17
C GLN A 123 -0.71 -4.28 -33.25
N SER A 124 0.39 -4.09 -33.99
CA SER A 124 0.81 -4.99 -35.06
C SER A 124 1.32 -6.33 -34.50
N LEU A 125 1.11 -7.44 -35.22
CA LEU A 125 1.76 -8.71 -34.91
C LEU A 125 3.23 -8.62 -35.38
N ILE A 126 4.19 -8.71 -34.45
CA ILE A 126 5.62 -8.54 -34.75
C ILE A 126 6.30 -9.89 -34.96
N HIS A 127 5.87 -10.92 -34.22
CA HIS A 127 6.49 -12.23 -34.22
C HIS A 127 5.46 -13.31 -34.57
N GLU A 128 5.89 -14.34 -35.30
CA GLU A 128 5.03 -15.47 -35.71
C GLU A 128 4.72 -16.42 -34.54
N GLU A 129 5.71 -16.68 -33.69
CA GLU A 129 5.50 -17.49 -32.49
C GLU A 129 4.72 -16.72 -31.42
N SER A 130 3.70 -17.39 -30.87
CA SER A 130 2.90 -16.87 -29.77
C SER A 130 3.75 -16.55 -28.54
N MET A 131 3.37 -15.50 -27.81
CA MET A 131 4.00 -15.04 -26.57
C MET A 131 5.44 -14.52 -26.70
N GLN A 132 5.98 -14.41 -27.91
CA GLN A 132 7.22 -13.68 -28.16
C GLN A 132 6.95 -12.18 -28.37
N MET A 133 7.86 -11.33 -27.88
CA MET A 133 7.74 -9.86 -27.92
C MET A 133 6.40 -9.32 -27.37
N ALA A 134 5.86 -10.00 -26.34
CA ALA A 134 4.60 -9.68 -25.69
C ALA A 134 4.75 -9.75 -24.16
N PRO A 135 4.03 -8.94 -23.36
CA PRO A 135 3.07 -7.89 -23.73
C PRO A 135 3.77 -6.59 -24.17
N ARG A 136 3.07 -5.80 -24.98
CA ARG A 136 3.54 -4.49 -25.47
C ARG A 136 2.66 -3.42 -24.84
N ASN A 137 3.26 -2.57 -24.03
CA ASN A 137 2.55 -1.49 -23.37
C ASN A 137 2.99 -0.16 -23.99
N ILE A 138 2.03 0.74 -24.15
CA ILE A 138 2.23 2.09 -24.70
C ILE A 138 2.06 3.08 -23.56
N ALA A 139 2.47 4.33 -23.77
CA ALA A 139 2.24 5.44 -22.85
C ALA A 139 2.79 5.16 -21.45
N ILE A 140 4.00 4.60 -21.39
CA ILE A 140 4.66 4.25 -20.14
C ILE A 140 5.35 5.50 -19.58
N ALA A 141 4.89 5.98 -18.42
CA ALA A 141 5.66 6.96 -17.66
C ALA A 141 6.79 6.24 -16.88
N PRO A 142 8.01 6.79 -16.81
CA PRO A 142 9.11 6.15 -16.08
C PRO A 142 8.81 5.86 -14.60
N SER A 143 7.98 6.69 -13.97
CA SER A 143 7.52 6.52 -12.58
C SER A 143 6.45 5.45 -12.41
N ASP A 144 5.78 5.05 -13.49
CA ASP A 144 4.72 4.04 -13.48
C ASP A 144 5.28 2.61 -13.69
N VAL A 145 6.56 2.48 -14.03
CA VAL A 145 7.20 1.19 -14.31
C VAL A 145 7.51 0.43 -13.02
N ILE A 146 7.00 -0.80 -12.94
CA ILE A 146 7.38 -1.78 -11.91
C ILE A 146 8.61 -2.54 -12.42
N TRP A 147 9.80 -2.05 -12.06
CA TRP A 147 11.09 -2.58 -12.53
C TRP A 147 11.30 -4.07 -12.20
N GLU A 148 10.81 -4.52 -11.04
CA GLU A 148 10.87 -5.93 -10.60
C GLU A 148 10.15 -6.89 -11.57
N ASN A 149 9.11 -6.40 -12.24
CA ASN A 149 8.28 -7.20 -13.15
C ASN A 149 8.77 -7.19 -14.60
N MET A 150 9.83 -6.44 -14.93
CA MET A 150 10.32 -6.26 -16.30
C MET A 150 11.09 -7.48 -16.83
N ASN A 151 11.66 -8.33 -15.97
CA ASN A 151 12.46 -9.48 -16.42
C ASN A 151 11.67 -10.80 -16.50
N ILE A 152 10.36 -10.77 -16.27
CA ILE A 152 9.52 -11.95 -16.23
C ILE A 152 9.24 -12.44 -17.66
N LYS A 153 9.49 -13.73 -17.93
CA LYS A 153 9.20 -14.36 -19.22
C LYS A 153 7.69 -14.45 -19.46
N SER A 154 7.25 -14.38 -20.71
CA SER A 154 5.83 -14.41 -21.07
C SER A 154 5.08 -15.64 -20.56
N PHE A 155 5.70 -16.82 -20.63
CA PHE A 155 5.12 -18.06 -20.11
C PHE A 155 5.01 -18.06 -18.58
N GLU A 156 6.04 -17.55 -17.89
CA GLU A 156 6.02 -17.42 -16.43
C GLU A 156 4.91 -16.45 -15.99
N ARG A 157 4.72 -15.34 -16.72
CA ARG A 157 3.62 -14.39 -16.50
C ARG A 157 2.26 -15.06 -16.68
N LEU A 158 2.09 -15.91 -17.69
CA LEU A 158 0.86 -16.68 -17.90
C LEU A 158 0.54 -17.57 -16.69
N VAL A 159 1.54 -18.32 -16.20
CA VAL A 159 1.38 -19.20 -15.02
C VAL A 159 1.06 -18.40 -13.77
N ARG A 160 1.76 -17.28 -13.52
CA ARG A 160 1.50 -16.38 -12.39
C ARG A 160 0.09 -15.80 -12.44
N ARG A 161 -0.38 -15.38 -13.62
CA ARG A 161 -1.75 -14.89 -13.83
C ARG A 161 -2.78 -15.98 -13.55
N PHE A 162 -2.56 -17.20 -14.05
CA PHE A 162 -3.44 -18.33 -13.78
C PHE A 162 -3.52 -18.64 -12.28
N LEU A 163 -2.38 -18.66 -11.60
CA LEU A 163 -2.31 -18.88 -10.15
C LEU A 163 -3.03 -17.77 -9.38
N SER A 164 -2.86 -16.50 -9.78
CA SER A 164 -3.56 -15.36 -9.17
C SER A 164 -5.08 -15.45 -9.34
N ILE A 165 -5.57 -15.83 -10.52
CA ILE A 165 -7.01 -16.06 -10.76
C ILE A 165 -7.54 -17.19 -9.88
N LEU A 166 -6.77 -18.27 -9.71
CA LEU A 166 -7.14 -19.40 -8.85
C LEU A 166 -7.23 -18.95 -7.38
N ILE A 167 -6.21 -18.24 -6.89
CA ILE A 167 -6.18 -17.70 -5.52
C ILE A 167 -7.32 -16.71 -5.31
N THR A 168 -7.55 -15.81 -6.26
CA THR A 168 -8.65 -14.83 -6.24
C THR A 168 -9.99 -15.53 -6.16
N SER A 169 -10.20 -16.55 -6.98
CA SER A 169 -11.43 -17.36 -6.97
C SER A 169 -11.63 -18.07 -5.63
N ALA A 170 -10.57 -18.63 -5.05
CA ALA A 170 -10.63 -19.22 -3.71
C ALA A 170 -10.99 -18.17 -2.64
N ILE A 171 -10.37 -16.98 -2.67
CA ILE A 171 -10.68 -15.88 -1.75
C ILE A 171 -12.15 -15.49 -1.86
N ILE A 172 -12.69 -15.35 -3.07
CA ILE A 172 -14.11 -15.00 -3.30
C ILE A 172 -15.04 -16.07 -2.72
N ILE A 173 -14.77 -17.36 -2.98
CA ILE A 173 -15.58 -18.47 -2.46
C ILE A 173 -15.55 -18.51 -0.93
N PHE A 174 -14.36 -18.35 -0.33
CA PHE A 174 -14.20 -18.37 1.11
C PHE A 174 -14.53 -17.04 1.80
N TRP A 175 -14.83 -15.97 1.04
CA TRP A 175 -15.14 -14.64 1.57
C TRP A 175 -16.42 -14.62 2.42
N ALA A 176 -17.36 -15.51 2.13
CA ALA A 176 -18.58 -15.64 2.92
C ALA A 176 -18.28 -16.03 4.37
N VAL A 177 -17.23 -16.83 4.63
CA VAL A 177 -16.90 -17.33 5.98
C VAL A 177 -16.62 -16.19 6.97
N PRO A 178 -15.67 -15.26 6.72
CA PRO A 178 -15.41 -14.18 7.65
C PRO A 178 -16.54 -13.15 7.69
N VAL A 179 -17.28 -12.93 6.60
CA VAL A 179 -18.47 -12.06 6.60
C VAL A 179 -19.56 -12.62 7.52
N VAL A 180 -19.87 -13.93 7.41
CA VAL A 180 -20.84 -14.61 8.27
C VAL A 180 -20.39 -14.59 9.72
N PHE A 181 -19.09 -14.76 9.99
CA PHE A 181 -18.54 -14.65 11.33
C PHE A 181 -18.78 -13.26 11.94
N VAL A 182 -18.49 -12.19 11.19
CA VAL A 182 -18.76 -10.81 11.64
C VAL A 182 -20.25 -10.56 11.86
N GLN A 183 -21.12 -11.07 10.99
CA GLN A 183 -22.57 -10.99 11.17
C GLN A 183 -23.06 -11.77 12.39
N ALA A 184 -22.43 -12.90 12.72
CA ALA A 184 -22.78 -13.67 13.90
C ALA A 184 -22.48 -12.90 15.20
N ILE A 185 -21.43 -12.06 15.22
CA ILE A 185 -21.11 -11.17 16.34
C ILE A 185 -22.20 -10.10 16.55
N ALA A 186 -22.92 -9.69 15.49
CA ALA A 186 -24.05 -8.78 15.63
C ALA A 186 -25.23 -9.38 16.42
N ASN A 187 -25.28 -10.71 16.55
CA ASN A 187 -26.27 -11.43 17.35
C ASN A 187 -25.56 -12.29 18.42
N LEU A 188 -24.85 -11.63 19.34
CA LEU A 188 -24.14 -12.31 20.43
C LEU A 188 -25.01 -13.27 21.27
N GLU A 189 -26.31 -12.99 21.45
CA GLU A 189 -27.22 -13.89 22.17
C GLU A 189 -27.41 -15.24 21.48
N LYS A 190 -27.43 -15.26 20.14
CA LYS A 190 -27.50 -16.50 19.36
C LYS A 190 -26.14 -17.19 19.31
N LEU A 191 -25.06 -16.41 19.27
CA LEU A 191 -23.69 -16.92 19.22
C LEU A 191 -23.26 -17.58 20.54
N SER A 192 -23.62 -16.99 21.70
CA SER A 192 -23.39 -17.56 23.04
C SER A 192 -24.05 -18.93 23.19
N LYS A 193 -25.22 -19.15 22.58
CA LYS A 193 -25.90 -20.45 22.60
C LYS A 193 -25.22 -21.54 21.77
N ILE A 194 -24.40 -21.16 20.79
CA ILE A 194 -23.71 -22.08 19.87
C ILE A 194 -22.27 -22.33 20.35
N LEU A 195 -21.62 -21.32 20.93
CA LEU A 195 -20.23 -21.38 21.38
C LEU A 195 -20.16 -21.16 22.90
N PRO A 196 -20.01 -22.24 23.70
CA PRO A 196 -20.09 -22.18 25.17
C PRO A 196 -18.99 -21.34 25.82
N PHE A 197 -17.90 -21.02 25.11
CA PHE A 197 -16.86 -20.12 25.63
C PHE A 197 -17.28 -18.65 25.65
N LEU A 198 -18.38 -18.27 24.98
CA LEU A 198 -18.93 -16.91 25.02
C LEU A 198 -20.01 -16.73 26.10
N ASP A 199 -20.34 -17.74 26.91
CA ASP A 199 -21.35 -17.63 27.98
C ASP A 199 -21.04 -16.51 28.99
N GLY A 200 -19.75 -16.18 29.15
CA GLY A 200 -19.28 -15.05 29.97
C GLY A 200 -19.79 -13.67 29.51
N ILE A 201 -20.23 -13.53 28.25
CA ILE A 201 -20.74 -12.26 27.71
C ILE A 201 -22.14 -11.93 28.21
N ASN A 202 -22.94 -12.92 28.61
CA ASN A 202 -24.26 -12.69 29.21
C ASN A 202 -24.16 -12.03 30.62
N TYR A 203 -22.97 -12.02 31.23
CA TYR A 203 -22.70 -11.31 32.49
C TYR A 203 -22.27 -9.86 32.26
N LEU A 204 -22.02 -9.43 31.02
CA LEU A 204 -21.78 -8.02 30.69
C LEU A 204 -23.11 -7.26 30.68
N GLY A 205 -23.13 -6.04 31.22
CA GLY A 205 -24.33 -5.22 31.24
C GLY A 205 -24.92 -5.00 29.85
N THR A 206 -26.25 -4.87 29.76
CA THR A 206 -27.01 -4.70 28.50
C THR A 206 -26.48 -3.56 27.63
N THR A 207 -25.95 -2.50 28.24
CA THR A 207 -25.31 -1.38 27.54
C THR A 207 -24.02 -1.80 26.81
N VAL A 208 -23.17 -2.63 27.44
CA VAL A 208 -21.91 -3.08 26.84
C VAL A 208 -22.17 -4.08 25.73
N VAL A 209 -23.11 -5.01 25.94
CA VAL A 209 -23.53 -5.97 24.90
C VAL A 209 -24.13 -5.22 23.70
N GLY A 210 -24.96 -4.21 23.94
CA GLY A 210 -25.52 -3.37 22.87
C GLY A 210 -24.47 -2.58 22.10
N ILE A 211 -23.45 -2.03 22.78
CA ILE A 211 -22.32 -1.35 22.12
C ILE A 211 -21.51 -2.34 21.28
N ILE A 212 -21.23 -3.54 21.80
CA ILE A 212 -20.48 -4.57 21.07
C ILE A 212 -21.30 -5.01 19.84
N GLN A 213 -22.59 -5.35 19.98
CA GLN A 213 -23.43 -5.78 18.87
C GLN A 213 -23.66 -4.68 17.83
N GLY A 214 -23.71 -3.41 18.23
CA GLY A 214 -23.96 -2.29 17.33
C GLY A 214 -22.72 -1.78 16.60
N ILE A 215 -21.59 -1.62 17.31
CA ILE A 215 -20.39 -0.96 16.77
C ILE A 215 -19.37 -1.98 16.25
N LEU A 216 -19.14 -3.08 16.96
CA LEU A 216 -18.06 -4.01 16.63
C LEU A 216 -18.25 -4.67 15.26
N PRO A 217 -19.45 -5.17 14.86
CA PRO A 217 -19.66 -5.72 13.53
C PRO A 217 -19.45 -4.69 12.43
N ALA A 218 -19.89 -3.45 12.63
CA ALA A 218 -19.72 -2.38 11.64
C ALA A 218 -18.23 -2.05 11.42
N VAL A 219 -17.46 -1.93 12.50
CA VAL A 219 -16.01 -1.69 12.44
C VAL A 219 -15.27 -2.90 11.85
N ALA A 220 -15.60 -4.12 12.30
CA ALA A 220 -14.98 -5.33 11.80
C ALA A 220 -15.26 -5.56 10.30
N LEU A 221 -16.49 -5.28 9.85
CA LEU A 221 -16.87 -5.36 8.45
C LEU A 221 -16.13 -4.29 7.63
N SER A 222 -15.98 -3.08 8.15
CA SER A 222 -15.21 -2.00 7.51
C SER A 222 -13.73 -2.38 7.34
N ILE A 223 -13.10 -2.96 8.38
CA ILE A 223 -11.73 -3.47 8.32
C ILE A 223 -11.62 -4.62 7.30
N LEU A 224 -12.60 -5.52 7.28
CA LEU A 224 -12.64 -6.63 6.34
C LEU A 224 -12.72 -6.13 4.88
N ILE A 225 -13.60 -5.16 4.61
CA ILE A 225 -13.73 -4.56 3.27
C ILE A 225 -12.46 -3.76 2.89
N SER A 226 -11.82 -3.07 3.85
CA SER A 226 -10.58 -2.33 3.56
C SER A 226 -9.36 -3.24 3.32
N LEU A 227 -9.40 -4.50 3.78
CA LEU A 227 -8.35 -5.48 3.51
C LEU A 227 -8.39 -6.00 2.06
N VAL A 228 -9.58 -6.06 1.45
CA VAL A 228 -9.79 -6.50 0.06
C VAL A 228 -8.84 -5.82 -0.94
N PRO A 229 -8.78 -4.47 -1.04
CA PRO A 229 -7.86 -3.80 -1.95
C PRO A 229 -6.41 -4.13 -1.71
N VAL A 230 -5.99 -4.26 -0.45
CA VAL A 230 -4.60 -4.55 -0.11
C VAL A 230 -4.19 -5.92 -0.63
N VAL A 231 -5.02 -6.94 -0.40
CA VAL A 231 -4.75 -8.31 -0.83
C VAL A 231 -4.77 -8.44 -2.35
N PHE A 232 -5.76 -7.86 -3.03
CA PHE A 232 -5.85 -7.95 -4.49
C PHE A 232 -4.78 -7.12 -5.19
N THR A 233 -4.39 -5.95 -4.66
CA THR A 233 -3.26 -5.19 -5.18
C THR A 233 -1.96 -5.99 -5.07
N PHE A 234 -1.77 -6.69 -3.95
CA PHE A 234 -0.61 -7.57 -3.76
C PHE A 234 -0.60 -8.72 -4.77
N LEU A 235 -1.74 -9.37 -5.00
CA LEU A 235 -1.87 -10.43 -6.01
C LEU A 235 -1.60 -9.90 -7.42
N SER A 236 -2.23 -8.78 -7.82
CA SER A 236 -2.03 -8.14 -9.12
C SER A 236 -0.59 -7.70 -9.38
N LYS A 237 0.14 -7.23 -8.36
CA LYS A 237 1.59 -6.97 -8.48
C LYS A 237 2.37 -8.26 -8.78
N ASN A 238 2.02 -9.36 -8.10
CA ASN A 238 2.69 -10.64 -8.25
C ASN A 238 2.36 -11.36 -9.58
N GLU A 239 1.28 -10.98 -10.26
CA GLU A 239 0.95 -11.45 -11.61
C GLU A 239 2.02 -11.08 -12.66
N GLY A 240 2.87 -10.10 -12.36
CA GLY A 240 3.91 -9.64 -13.28
C GLY A 240 3.43 -8.53 -14.22
N ILE A 241 2.44 -7.74 -13.80
CA ILE A 241 1.99 -6.53 -14.50
C ILE A 241 3.12 -5.48 -14.39
N PRO A 242 3.61 -4.91 -15.52
CA PRO A 242 4.79 -4.03 -15.51
C PRO A 242 4.48 -2.56 -15.16
N GLN A 243 3.20 -2.19 -14.97
CA GLN A 243 2.78 -0.81 -14.70
C GLN A 243 1.90 -0.72 -13.45
N HIS A 244 2.12 0.29 -12.61
CA HIS A 244 1.30 0.54 -11.42
C HIS A 244 -0.15 0.89 -11.80
N SER A 245 -0.35 1.71 -12.83
CA SER A 245 -1.69 2.09 -13.31
C SER A 245 -2.55 0.87 -13.69
N PHE A 246 -1.97 -0.12 -14.36
CA PHE A 246 -2.70 -1.35 -14.73
C PHE A 246 -2.99 -2.25 -13.53
N VAL A 247 -2.13 -2.25 -12.51
CA VAL A 247 -2.40 -2.96 -11.25
C VAL A 247 -3.62 -2.35 -10.56
N GLU A 248 -3.72 -1.02 -10.54
CA GLU A 248 -4.86 -0.30 -9.95
C GLU A 248 -6.16 -0.53 -10.73
N LEU A 249 -6.11 -0.55 -12.06
CA LEU A 249 -7.29 -0.88 -12.88
C LEU A 249 -7.78 -2.31 -12.66
N SER A 250 -6.84 -3.27 -12.59
CA SER A 250 -7.18 -4.69 -12.35
C SER A 250 -7.87 -4.88 -11.00
N PHE A 251 -7.51 -4.06 -10.00
CA PHE A 251 -8.17 -4.06 -8.70
C PHE A 251 -9.67 -3.69 -8.80
N ILE A 252 -10.02 -2.67 -9.59
CA ILE A 252 -11.40 -2.22 -9.77
C ILE A 252 -12.25 -3.35 -10.35
N ASP A 253 -11.74 -4.05 -11.36
CA ASP A 253 -12.43 -5.18 -11.99
C ASP A 253 -12.65 -6.31 -11.00
N VAL A 254 -11.62 -6.67 -10.22
CA VAL A 254 -11.72 -7.77 -9.25
C VAL A 254 -12.71 -7.42 -8.12
N VAL A 255 -12.72 -6.19 -7.62
CA VAL A 255 -13.68 -5.76 -6.60
C VAL A 255 -15.10 -5.70 -7.14
N LEU A 256 -15.30 -5.21 -8.36
CA LEU A 256 -16.61 -5.24 -9.00
C LEU A 256 -17.11 -6.67 -9.14
N VAL A 257 -16.28 -7.58 -9.65
CA VAL A 257 -16.62 -9.00 -9.79
C VAL A 257 -16.91 -9.64 -8.43
N SER A 258 -16.08 -9.39 -7.41
CA SER A 258 -16.29 -9.97 -6.07
C SER A 258 -17.54 -9.41 -5.39
N THR A 259 -17.86 -8.13 -5.59
CA THR A 259 -19.03 -7.48 -4.99
C THR A 259 -20.31 -8.01 -5.63
N ILE A 260 -20.34 -8.11 -6.95
CA ILE A 260 -21.46 -8.71 -7.69
C ILE A 260 -21.61 -10.19 -7.29
N SER A 261 -20.51 -10.96 -7.32
CA SER A 261 -20.51 -12.37 -6.94
C SER A 261 -20.98 -12.60 -5.49
N GLY A 262 -20.54 -11.77 -4.54
CA GLY A 262 -20.99 -11.81 -3.15
C GLY A 262 -22.51 -11.62 -3.02
N GLY A 263 -23.09 -10.70 -3.80
CA GLY A 263 -24.54 -10.52 -3.90
C GLY A 263 -25.28 -11.76 -4.43
N PHE A 264 -24.69 -12.46 -5.42
CA PHE A 264 -25.20 -13.74 -5.91
C PHE A 264 -25.09 -14.87 -4.88
N PHE A 265 -24.00 -14.94 -4.11
CA PHE A 265 -23.84 -15.96 -3.05
C PHE A 265 -24.84 -15.79 -1.91
N SER A 266 -25.20 -14.55 -1.55
CA SER A 266 -26.30 -14.30 -0.59
C SER A 266 -27.67 -14.75 -1.10
N MET A 267 -27.86 -14.82 -2.41
CA MET A 267 -29.08 -15.33 -3.06
C MET A 267 -29.11 -16.87 -3.16
N ILE A 268 -28.01 -17.58 -2.85
CA ILE A 268 -27.95 -19.05 -2.91
C ILE A 268 -28.95 -19.75 -1.98
N ASN A 269 -29.26 -19.13 -0.83
CA ASN A 269 -30.28 -19.67 0.06
C ASN A 269 -31.69 -19.64 -0.55
N GLU A 270 -31.99 -18.67 -1.41
CA GLU A 270 -33.21 -18.67 -2.24
C GLU A 270 -33.10 -19.64 -3.42
N LEU A 271 -31.89 -19.92 -3.88
CA LEU A 271 -31.61 -20.87 -4.95
C LEU A 271 -31.94 -22.33 -4.59
N LYS A 272 -31.91 -22.70 -3.30
CA LYS A 272 -32.41 -24.02 -2.85
C LYS A 272 -33.90 -24.22 -3.17
N ASN A 273 -34.70 -23.15 -3.14
CA ASN A 273 -36.10 -23.19 -3.56
C ASN A 273 -36.23 -23.24 -5.10
N LEU A 274 -35.22 -22.74 -5.83
CA LEU A 274 -35.16 -22.74 -7.30
C LEU A 274 -34.73 -24.08 -7.92
N ILE A 275 -34.01 -24.94 -7.19
CA ILE A 275 -33.65 -26.30 -7.64
C ILE A 275 -34.91 -27.16 -7.85
N GLN A 276 -36.00 -26.87 -7.14
CA GLN A 276 -37.27 -27.59 -7.30
C GLN A 276 -38.13 -27.06 -8.45
N ASN A 277 -37.91 -25.84 -8.93
CA ASN A 277 -38.66 -25.22 -10.04
C ASN A 277 -37.77 -24.28 -10.88
N PRO A 278 -37.05 -24.80 -11.89
CA PRO A 278 -36.13 -24.00 -12.71
C PRO A 278 -36.81 -22.87 -13.51
N ILE A 279 -38.12 -22.96 -13.76
CA ILE A 279 -38.90 -21.92 -14.46
C ILE A 279 -39.22 -20.74 -13.53
N GLY A 280 -39.23 -20.95 -12.20
CA GLY A 280 -39.48 -19.92 -11.19
C GLY A 280 -38.34 -18.91 -11.04
N ILE A 281 -37.16 -19.18 -11.61
CA ILE A 281 -35.99 -18.28 -11.60
C ILE A 281 -36.35 -16.92 -12.20
N ILE A 282 -37.08 -16.90 -13.32
CA ILE A 282 -37.47 -15.64 -13.96
C ILE A 282 -38.39 -14.83 -13.06
N ASN A 283 -39.32 -15.48 -12.34
CA ASN A 283 -40.26 -14.81 -11.45
C ASN A 283 -39.55 -14.27 -10.20
N VAL A 284 -38.72 -15.08 -9.55
CA VAL A 284 -37.90 -14.67 -8.39
C VAL A 284 -36.96 -13.53 -8.77
N LEU A 285 -36.31 -13.61 -9.94
CA LEU A 285 -35.45 -12.55 -10.44
C LEU A 285 -36.28 -11.29 -10.77
N SER A 286 -37.47 -11.43 -11.36
CA SER A 286 -38.33 -10.29 -11.69
C SER A 286 -38.94 -9.59 -10.47
N GLU A 287 -39.12 -10.28 -9.34
CA GLU A 287 -39.61 -9.70 -8.09
C GLU A 287 -38.48 -9.09 -7.24
N ASN A 288 -37.35 -9.79 -7.14
CA ASN A 288 -36.24 -9.38 -6.29
C ASN A 288 -35.33 -8.33 -6.93
N LEU A 289 -35.16 -8.31 -8.25
CA LEU A 289 -34.26 -7.36 -8.92
C LEU A 289 -34.79 -5.92 -8.86
N PRO A 290 -36.11 -5.65 -9.01
CA PRO A 290 -36.68 -4.34 -8.72
C PRO A 290 -36.59 -3.93 -7.23
N GLN A 291 -36.78 -4.86 -6.29
CA GLN A 291 -36.60 -4.54 -4.86
C GLN A 291 -35.14 -4.20 -4.53
N ALA A 292 -34.18 -4.95 -5.10
CA ALA A 292 -32.76 -4.65 -5.00
C ALA A 292 -32.40 -3.31 -5.65
N SER A 293 -33.10 -2.89 -6.71
CA SER A 293 -32.86 -1.60 -7.37
C SER A 293 -33.06 -0.41 -6.42
N THR A 294 -34.03 -0.48 -5.51
CA THR A 294 -34.27 0.59 -4.52
C THR A 294 -33.09 0.69 -3.55
N PHE A 295 -32.55 -0.46 -3.11
CA PHE A 295 -31.33 -0.50 -2.30
C PHE A 295 -30.14 0.12 -3.05
N PHE A 296 -29.90 -0.27 -4.30
CA PHE A 296 -28.78 0.27 -5.08
C PHE A 296 -28.93 1.77 -5.37
N ILE A 297 -30.15 2.26 -5.63
CA ILE A 297 -30.43 3.69 -5.82
C ILE A 297 -30.12 4.46 -4.53
N THR A 298 -30.59 4.00 -3.36
CA THR A 298 -30.30 4.63 -2.07
C THR A 298 -28.80 4.55 -1.74
N PHE A 299 -28.15 3.42 -2.03
CA PHE A 299 -26.72 3.23 -1.81
C PHE A 299 -25.88 4.20 -2.66
N VAL A 300 -26.18 4.33 -3.95
CA VAL A 300 -25.48 5.28 -4.84
C VAL A 300 -25.73 6.72 -4.40
N MET A 301 -26.94 7.08 -3.99
CA MET A 301 -27.24 8.42 -3.46
C MET A 301 -26.46 8.71 -2.16
N LEU A 302 -26.45 7.76 -1.22
CA LEU A 302 -25.71 7.89 0.03
C LEU A 302 -24.21 7.98 -0.24
N GLN A 303 -23.66 7.10 -1.07
CA GLN A 303 -22.24 7.06 -1.38
C GLN A 303 -21.78 8.31 -2.12
N SER A 304 -22.53 8.78 -3.12
CA SER A 304 -22.21 10.01 -3.85
C SER A 304 -22.25 11.24 -2.94
N THR A 305 -23.26 11.36 -2.07
CA THR A 305 -23.38 12.49 -1.15
C THR A 305 -22.30 12.45 -0.07
N ASN A 306 -22.07 11.29 0.55
CA ASN A 306 -21.10 11.13 1.63
C ASN A 306 -19.65 11.27 1.12
N GLN A 307 -19.32 10.69 -0.03
CA GLN A 307 -17.99 10.79 -0.61
C GLN A 307 -17.68 12.21 -1.11
N SER A 308 -18.67 12.91 -1.67
CA SER A 308 -18.52 14.34 -2.02
C SER A 308 -18.30 15.20 -0.76
N GLY A 309 -19.08 14.95 0.31
CA GLY A 309 -18.90 15.62 1.59
C GLY A 309 -17.52 15.37 2.20
N GLN A 310 -17.03 14.13 2.15
CA GLN A 310 -15.69 13.76 2.63
C GLN A 310 -14.57 14.39 1.78
N ALA A 311 -14.74 14.44 0.45
CA ALA A 311 -13.77 15.04 -0.45
C ALA A 311 -13.64 16.55 -0.27
N ILE A 312 -14.74 17.24 0.05
CA ILE A 312 -14.73 18.68 0.38
C ILE A 312 -14.16 18.90 1.78
N ALA A 313 -14.57 18.08 2.76
CA ALA A 313 -14.13 18.24 4.15
C ALA A 313 -12.63 17.95 4.34
N GLN A 314 -12.05 17.08 3.49
CA GLN A 314 -10.64 16.66 3.55
C GLN A 314 -10.15 16.37 4.97
N LEU A 315 -10.99 15.72 5.79
CA LEU A 315 -10.74 15.50 7.22
C LEU A 315 -9.41 14.79 7.50
N VAL A 316 -9.08 13.77 6.69
CA VAL A 316 -7.83 13.01 6.84
C VAL A 316 -6.60 13.87 6.52
N PRO A 317 -6.49 14.53 5.35
CA PRO A 317 -5.42 15.51 5.10
C PRO A 317 -5.33 16.61 6.17
N TYR A 318 -6.48 17.14 6.62
CA TYR A 318 -6.54 18.19 7.64
C TYR A 318 -5.91 17.74 8.97
N ILE A 319 -6.35 16.59 9.51
CA ILE A 319 -5.79 16.02 10.74
C ILE A 319 -4.30 15.69 10.55
N LEU A 320 -3.93 15.09 9.42
CA LEU A 320 -2.53 14.79 9.10
C LEU A 320 -1.67 16.05 9.02
N SER A 321 -2.21 17.20 8.62
CA SER A 321 -1.46 18.46 8.58
C SER A 321 -1.06 18.96 9.98
N TYR A 322 -1.83 18.65 11.03
CA TYR A 322 -1.46 18.96 12.41
C TYR A 322 -0.50 17.93 13.02
N VAL A 323 -0.64 16.67 12.63
CA VAL A 323 0.15 15.56 13.20
C VAL A 323 1.52 15.42 12.53
N LYS A 324 1.61 15.49 11.19
CA LYS A 324 2.87 15.35 10.44
C LYS A 324 3.99 16.34 10.81
N PRO A 325 3.76 17.64 11.10
CA PRO A 325 4.85 18.56 11.45
C PRO A 325 5.49 18.21 12.80
N ILE A 326 4.82 17.44 13.65
CA ILE A 326 5.40 16.91 14.91
C ILE A 326 6.49 15.87 14.61
N PHE A 327 6.38 15.15 13.48
CA PHE A 327 7.31 14.10 13.07
C PHE A 327 8.32 14.56 12.01
N ALA A 328 8.05 15.65 11.28
CA ALA A 328 8.96 16.22 10.30
C ALA A 328 10.15 16.87 11.01
N THR A 329 11.36 16.34 10.79
CA THR A 329 12.57 16.85 11.45
C THR A 329 13.55 17.52 10.49
N THR A 330 13.55 17.14 9.22
CA THR A 330 14.47 17.69 8.22
C THR A 330 13.79 18.76 7.35
N PRO A 331 14.55 19.74 6.80
CA PRO A 331 14.01 20.71 5.84
C PRO A 331 13.39 20.05 4.60
N ARG A 332 13.93 18.90 4.18
CA ARG A 332 13.41 18.10 3.06
C ARG A 332 12.06 17.47 3.40
N ASP A 333 11.88 16.97 4.62
CA ASP A 333 10.59 16.45 5.09
C ASP A 333 9.53 17.56 5.10
N ILE A 334 9.89 18.77 5.55
CA ILE A 334 9.00 19.94 5.54
C ILE A 334 8.62 20.32 4.10
N TYR A 335 9.59 20.33 3.18
CA TYR A 335 9.34 20.61 1.77
C TYR A 335 8.40 19.56 1.13
N ASN A 336 8.68 18.27 1.34
CA ASN A 336 7.85 17.19 0.85
C ASN A 336 6.44 17.25 1.46
N GLN A 337 6.33 17.59 2.75
CA GLN A 337 5.04 17.78 3.42
C GLN A 337 4.23 18.89 2.76
N LYS A 338 4.84 20.06 2.51
CA LYS A 338 4.18 21.19 1.83
C LYS A 338 3.68 20.80 0.43
N ASN A 339 4.43 20.00 -0.31
CA ASN A 339 3.99 19.48 -1.61
C ASN A 339 2.82 18.49 -1.51
N THR A 340 2.76 17.67 -0.44
CA THR A 340 1.64 16.73 -0.25
C THR A 340 0.36 17.36 0.31
N CYS A 341 0.47 18.52 0.96
CA CYS A 341 -0.66 19.25 1.56
C CYS A 341 -0.55 20.75 1.21
N PRO A 342 -0.77 21.15 -0.06
CA PRO A 342 -0.49 22.51 -0.53
C PRO A 342 -1.37 23.59 0.12
N ASP A 343 -2.59 23.25 0.54
CA ASP A 343 -3.58 24.21 1.02
C ASP A 343 -3.48 24.54 2.52
N VAL A 344 -2.54 23.91 3.25
CA VAL A 344 -2.30 24.23 4.67
C VAL A 344 -1.01 25.04 4.78
N ASN A 345 -1.17 26.37 4.81
CA ASN A 345 -0.10 27.28 5.19
C ASN A 345 0.31 27.00 6.64
N LEU A 346 1.40 26.23 6.82
CA LEU A 346 2.21 26.22 8.03
C LEU A 346 3.29 27.30 7.96
#